data_AF-A0AA97DHI5-F1
#
_entry.id   AF-A0AA97DHI5-F1
#
_cell.length_a   1.000
_cell.length_b   1.000
_cell.length_c   1.000
_cell.angle_alpha   90.00
_cell.angle_beta   90.00
_cell.angle_gamma   90.00
#
_symmetry.space_group_name_H-M   'P 1'
#
loop_
_entity.id
_entity.type
_entity.pdbx_description
1 polymer ?
#
loop_
_entity_poly.entity_id
_entity_poly.type
_entity_poly.pdbx_seq_one_letter_code
_entity_poly.pdbx_strand_id
1 'polypeptide(L)'
;MSEKLNHRYSEKEEFLNVLSHGFGLVLSLIAFPFLILKALNYNGFWKPISFIIYGFSLILLYAASTFYHAAKKPKLRRKLNIFDHAAIYILIAGGYSPFCLVVLNTSLGWYVFLFVWIFALVGVVLKLFLQGSTIRFRPRCIY
;
A
#
# COMPACT_ATOMS: atom_id res chain seq x y z
N MET A 1 9.94 -15.41 -27.11
CA MET A 1 10.86 -14.27 -26.94
C MET A 1 10.21 -13.20 -26.05
N SER A 2 10.28 -13.35 -24.73
CA SER A 2 10.06 -12.25 -23.75
C SER A 2 10.52 -12.70 -22.35
N GLU A 3 11.77 -13.17 -22.25
CA GLU A 3 12.44 -13.33 -20.94
C GLU A 3 13.10 -12.02 -20.47
N LYS A 4 13.18 -11.00 -21.34
CA LYS A 4 13.91 -9.74 -21.11
C LYS A 4 13.16 -8.66 -20.32
N LEU A 5 11.93 -8.89 -19.86
CA LEU A 5 11.11 -7.83 -19.22
C LEU A 5 11.02 -7.90 -17.69
N ASN A 6 11.59 -8.93 -17.05
CA ASN A 6 11.72 -8.95 -15.58
C ASN A 6 13.12 -8.51 -15.19
N HIS A 7 13.34 -7.20 -15.11
CA HIS A 7 14.55 -6.66 -14.48
C HIS A 7 14.59 -7.15 -13.04
N ARG A 8 15.38 -8.20 -12.77
CA ARG A 8 15.64 -8.61 -11.40
C ARG A 8 16.62 -7.60 -10.83
N TYR A 9 16.20 -6.94 -9.76
CA TYR A 9 17.07 -6.05 -9.00
C TYR A 9 18.33 -6.78 -8.58
N SER A 10 19.44 -6.05 -8.54
CA SER A 10 20.68 -6.56 -7.95
C SER A 10 20.46 -6.92 -6.48
N GLU A 11 21.18 -7.90 -5.95
CA GLU A 11 21.17 -8.24 -4.51
C GLU A 11 21.38 -7.00 -3.62
N LYS A 12 22.23 -6.06 -4.08
CA LYS A 12 22.46 -4.78 -3.38
C LYS A 12 21.23 -3.86 -3.41
N GLU A 13 20.53 -3.79 -4.53
CA GLU A 13 19.30 -2.99 -4.67
C GLU A 13 18.17 -3.59 -3.84
N GLU A 14 18.00 -4.92 -3.85
CA GLU A 14 17.02 -5.59 -3.00
C GLU A 14 17.30 -5.33 -1.51
N PHE A 15 18.57 -5.38 -1.09
CA PHE A 15 18.96 -5.06 0.28
C PHE A 15 18.64 -3.61 0.66
N LEU A 16 18.98 -2.64 -0.20
CA LEU A 16 18.66 -1.22 0.03
C LEU A 16 17.16 -0.98 0.11
N ASN A 17 16.36 -1.68 -0.71
CA ASN A 17 14.90 -1.61 -0.64
C ASN A 17 14.38 -2.18 0.68
N VAL A 18 14.86 -3.35 1.14
CA VAL A 18 14.48 -3.89 2.46
C VAL A 18 14.82 -2.89 3.57
N LEU A 19 16.01 -2.28 3.51
CA LEU A 19 16.48 -1.36 4.53
C LEU A 19 15.65 -0.08 4.58
N SER A 20 15.39 0.54 3.43
CA SER A 20 14.62 1.79 3.34
C SER A 20 13.17 1.58 3.76
N HIS A 21 12.53 0.50 3.31
CA HIS A 21 11.15 0.19 3.68
C HIS A 21 11.04 -0.28 5.13
N GLY A 22 12.00 -1.08 5.62
CA GLY A 22 12.05 -1.50 7.01
C GLY A 22 12.22 -0.32 7.98
N PHE A 23 13.07 0.65 7.62
CA PHE A 23 13.20 1.90 8.36
C PHE A 23 11.89 2.71 8.34
N GLY A 24 11.24 2.82 7.17
CA GLY A 24 9.92 3.44 7.05
C GLY A 24 8.84 2.74 7.90
N LEU A 25 8.88 1.41 8.02
CA LEU A 25 7.97 0.66 8.87
C LEU A 25 8.16 1.00 10.35
N VAL A 26 9.41 1.02 10.82
CA VAL A 26 9.73 1.37 12.22
C VAL A 26 9.27 2.79 12.53
N LEU A 27 9.59 3.76 11.67
CA LEU A 27 9.12 5.13 11.85
C LEU A 27 7.59 5.22 11.84
N SER A 28 6.91 4.46 10.98
CA SER A 28 5.45 4.45 10.92
C SER A 28 4.82 3.87 12.18
N LEU A 29 5.41 2.81 12.76
CA LEU A 29 4.97 2.23 14.03
C LEU A 29 5.16 3.19 15.20
N ILE A 30 6.26 3.97 15.20
CA ILE A 30 6.50 5.00 16.21
C ILE A 30 5.53 6.17 16.03
N ALA A 31 5.31 6.64 14.80
CA ALA A 31 4.45 7.77 14.50
C ALA A 31 2.96 7.48 14.75
N PHE A 32 2.52 6.24 14.59
CA PHE A 32 1.10 5.88 14.65
C PHE A 32 0.43 6.18 16.01
N PRO A 33 1.02 5.83 17.16
CA PRO A 33 0.52 6.27 18.47
C PRO A 33 0.37 7.79 18.60
N PHE A 34 1.33 8.58 18.10
CA PHE A 34 1.21 10.05 18.11
C PHE A 34 0.06 10.54 17.23
N LEU A 35 -0.19 9.87 16.10
CA LEU A 35 -1.35 10.14 15.26
C LEU A 35 -2.66 9.85 15.99
N ILE A 36 -2.73 8.73 16.74
CA ILE A 36 -3.89 8.38 17.56
C ILE A 36 -4.11 9.44 18.64
N LEU A 37 -3.06 9.84 19.36
CA LEU A 37 -3.16 10.90 20.37
C LEU A 37 -3.66 12.22 19.75
N LYS A 38 -3.18 12.57 18.56
CA LYS A 38 -3.66 13.74 17.82
C LYS A 38 -5.13 13.60 17.41
N ALA A 39 -5.56 12.39 17.02
CA ALA A 39 -6.93 12.10 16.63
C ALA A 39 -7.93 12.33 17.78
N LEU A 40 -7.52 12.09 19.02
CA LEU A 40 -8.35 12.31 20.22
C LEU A 40 -8.72 13.79 20.45
N ASN A 41 -7.97 14.73 19.86
CA ASN A 41 -8.28 16.16 19.96
C ASN A 41 -9.42 16.60 19.02
N TYR A 42 -9.92 15.70 18.17
CA TYR A 42 -11.01 15.99 17.24
C TYR A 42 -12.30 15.33 17.69
N ASN A 43 -13.40 16.09 17.63
CA ASN A 43 -14.74 15.58 17.90
C ASN A 43 -15.35 14.92 16.64
N GLY A 44 -16.30 14.01 16.88
CA GLY A 44 -17.03 13.29 15.84
C GLY A 44 -16.31 12.05 15.32
N PHE A 45 -16.94 11.35 14.39
CA PHE A 45 -16.46 10.04 13.91
C PHE A 45 -15.39 10.14 12.81
N TRP A 46 -15.65 10.97 11.80
CA TRP A 46 -14.86 10.98 10.56
C TRP A 46 -13.46 11.56 10.70
N LYS A 47 -13.28 12.59 11.54
CA LYS A 47 -11.98 13.25 11.71
C LYS A 47 -10.97 12.34 12.40
N PRO A 48 -11.26 11.72 13.57
CA PRO A 48 -10.32 10.78 14.19
C PRO A 48 -10.01 9.57 13.30
N ILE A 49 -11.03 9.02 12.63
CA ILE A 49 -10.86 7.88 11.73
C ILE A 49 -9.94 8.20 10.56
N SER A 50 -9.99 9.41 10.01
CA SER A 50 -9.11 9.80 8.92
C SER A 50 -7.62 9.68 9.26
N PHE A 51 -7.24 9.99 10.51
CA PHE A 51 -5.87 9.81 11.00
C PHE A 51 -5.54 8.32 11.19
N ILE A 52 -6.46 7.54 11.74
CA ILE A 52 -6.26 6.09 11.92
C ILE A 52 -6.04 5.40 10.57
N ILE A 53 -6.87 5.72 9.57
CA ILE A 53 -6.74 5.23 8.20
C ILE A 53 -5.36 5.56 7.63
N TYR A 54 -4.91 6.82 7.75
CA TYR A 54 -3.62 7.25 7.22
C TYR A 54 -2.44 6.53 7.89
N GLY A 55 -2.44 6.45 9.23
CA GLY A 55 -1.38 5.78 9.95
C GLY A 55 -1.34 4.27 9.68
N PHE A 56 -2.50 3.63 9.62
CA PHE A 56 -2.60 2.22 9.28
C PHE A 56 -2.13 1.94 7.85
N SER A 57 -2.47 2.79 6.88
CA SER A 57 -2.04 2.60 5.49
C SER A 57 -0.52 2.75 5.30
N LEU A 58 0.13 3.63 6.08
CA LEU A 58 1.60 3.72 6.12
C LEU A 58 2.23 2.41 6.62
N ILE A 59 1.75 1.90 7.76
CA ILE A 59 2.24 0.62 8.31
C ILE A 59 2.02 -0.50 7.29
N LEU A 60 0.83 -0.55 6.68
CA LEU A 60 0.47 -1.55 5.69
C LEU A 60 1.43 -1.54 4.49
N LEU A 61 1.71 -0.36 3.91
CA LEU A 61 2.62 -0.24 2.78
C LEU A 61 4.03 -0.70 3.15
N TYR A 62 4.60 -0.13 4.21
CA TYR A 62 5.99 -0.44 4.56
C TYR A 62 6.17 -1.89 5.00
N ALA A 63 5.18 -2.48 5.68
CA ALA A 63 5.19 -3.90 6.00
C ALA A 63 5.09 -4.77 4.75
N ALA A 64 4.16 -4.46 3.84
CA ALA A 64 4.00 -5.20 2.59
C ALA A 64 5.28 -5.20 1.76
N SER A 65 5.92 -4.04 1.61
CA SER A 65 7.16 -3.89 0.84
C SER A 65 8.34 -4.60 1.49
N THR A 66 8.50 -4.44 2.81
CA THR A 66 9.57 -5.10 3.57
C THR A 66 9.45 -6.62 3.44
N PHE A 67 8.25 -7.17 3.62
CA PHE A 67 8.04 -8.61 3.48
C PHE A 67 8.20 -9.09 2.03
N TYR A 68 7.79 -8.30 1.04
CA TYR A 68 7.97 -8.63 -0.37
C TYR A 68 9.45 -8.79 -0.72
N HIS A 69 10.28 -7.82 -0.36
CA HIS A 69 11.71 -7.85 -0.66
C HIS A 69 12.47 -8.87 0.21
N ALA A 70 12.02 -9.14 1.44
CA ALA A 70 12.60 -10.18 2.29
C ALA A 70 12.23 -11.62 1.86
N ALA A 71 11.18 -11.80 1.05
CA ALA A 71 10.67 -13.12 0.71
C ALA A 71 11.56 -13.87 -0.30
N LYS A 72 12.13 -15.00 0.15
CA LYS A 72 12.94 -15.91 -0.68
C LYS A 72 12.13 -16.93 -1.48
N LYS A 73 10.93 -17.30 -0.99
CA LYS A 73 10.07 -18.31 -1.63
C LYS A 73 9.31 -17.71 -2.83
N PRO A 74 9.45 -18.23 -4.07
CA PRO A 74 8.86 -17.61 -5.26
C PRO A 74 7.32 -17.44 -5.21
N LYS A 75 6.60 -18.44 -4.68
CA LYS A 75 5.14 -18.38 -4.53
C LYS A 75 4.69 -17.28 -3.56
N LEU A 76 5.42 -17.13 -2.44
CA LEU A 76 5.12 -16.11 -1.43
C LEU A 76 5.49 -14.71 -1.94
N ARG A 77 6.67 -14.57 -2.54
CA ARG A 77 7.14 -13.33 -3.15
C ARG A 77 6.16 -12.79 -4.20
N ARG A 78 5.55 -13.66 -5.01
CA ARG A 78 4.51 -13.26 -5.97
C ARG A 78 3.25 -12.72 -5.28
N LYS A 79 2.76 -13.37 -4.21
CA LYS A 79 1.59 -12.90 -3.45
C LYS A 79 1.88 -11.54 -2.80
N LEU A 80 3.06 -11.41 -2.19
CA LEU A 80 3.48 -10.18 -1.53
C LEU A 80 3.72 -9.04 -2.52
N ASN A 81 4.19 -9.31 -3.75
CA ASN A 81 4.29 -8.30 -4.81
C ASN A 81 2.91 -7.67 -5.09
N ILE A 82 1.89 -8.51 -5.27
CA ILE A 82 0.52 -8.03 -5.54
C ILE A 82 0.01 -7.19 -4.37
N PHE A 83 0.28 -7.65 -3.14
CA PHE A 83 -0.13 -6.95 -1.92
C PHE A 83 0.59 -5.61 -1.73
N ASP A 84 1.90 -5.56 -1.97
CA ASP A 84 2.73 -4.36 -1.89
C ASP A 84 2.23 -3.26 -2.84
N HIS A 85 1.93 -3.64 -4.08
CA HIS A 85 1.35 -2.69 -5.03
C HIS A 85 -0.08 -2.27 -4.65
N ALA A 86 -0.90 -3.17 -4.12
CA ALA A 86 -2.23 -2.82 -3.63
C ALA A 86 -2.14 -1.83 -2.46
N ALA A 87 -1.15 -1.97 -1.59
CA ALA A 87 -0.93 -1.09 -0.45
C ALA A 87 -0.58 0.34 -0.87
N ILE A 88 0.06 0.56 -2.04
CA ILE A 88 0.30 1.91 -2.57
C ILE A 88 -1.02 2.65 -2.83
N TYR A 89 -1.99 2.00 -3.47
CA TYR A 89 -3.31 2.60 -3.71
C TYR A 89 -4.03 2.95 -2.40
N ILE A 90 -3.93 2.06 -1.40
CA ILE A 90 -4.49 2.28 -0.06
C ILE A 90 -3.78 3.44 0.65
N LEU A 91 -2.45 3.56 0.55
CA LEU A 91 -1.71 4.68 1.13
C LEU A 91 -2.10 6.01 0.49
N ILE A 92 -2.26 6.06 -0.83
CA ILE A 92 -2.72 7.27 -1.52
C ILE A 92 -4.06 7.71 -0.93
N ALA A 93 -5.07 6.84 -0.92
CA ALA A 93 -6.38 7.18 -0.34
C ALA A 93 -6.31 7.53 1.15
N GLY A 94 -5.50 6.80 1.92
CA GLY A 94 -5.28 7.07 3.34
C GLY A 94 -4.65 8.44 3.59
N GLY A 95 -3.66 8.84 2.79
CA GLY A 95 -2.99 10.14 2.90
C GLY A 95 -3.91 11.32 2.59
N TYR A 96 -4.82 11.16 1.63
CA TYR A 96 -5.83 12.18 1.33
C TYR A 96 -6.93 12.27 2.40
N SER A 97 -7.17 11.20 3.16
CA SER A 97 -8.27 11.14 4.13
C SER A 97 -8.24 12.28 5.18
N PRO A 98 -7.16 12.49 5.95
CA PRO A 98 -7.11 13.59 6.91
C PRO A 98 -7.04 14.96 6.24
N PHE A 99 -6.42 15.06 5.05
CA PHE A 99 -6.41 16.31 4.29
C PHE A 99 -7.83 16.75 3.90
N CYS A 100 -8.61 15.83 3.32
CA CYS A 100 -9.98 16.10 2.89
C CYS A 100 -10.94 16.36 4.07
N LEU A 101 -10.87 15.53 5.12
CA LEU A 101 -11.85 15.53 6.20
C LEU A 101 -11.52 16.50 7.33
N VAL A 102 -10.25 16.88 7.52
CA VAL A 102 -9.81 17.77 8.59
C VAL A 102 -9.39 19.13 8.07
N VAL A 103 -8.53 19.18 7.05
CA VAL A 103 -7.97 20.45 6.55
C VAL A 103 -8.99 21.19 5.69
N LEU A 104 -9.55 20.50 4.69
CA LEU A 104 -10.53 21.12 3.81
C LEU A 104 -11.90 21.23 4.48
N ASN A 105 -12.38 20.17 5.14
CA ASN A 105 -13.59 20.15 5.98
C ASN A 105 -14.82 20.88 5.38
N THR A 106 -14.99 20.80 4.06
CA THR A 106 -16.13 21.33 3.29
C THR A 106 -16.74 20.23 2.43
N SER A 107 -17.85 20.52 1.76
CA SER A 107 -18.47 19.61 0.78
C SER A 107 -17.49 19.17 -0.31
N LEU A 108 -16.58 20.06 -0.72
CA LEU A 108 -15.51 19.72 -1.67
C LEU A 108 -14.56 18.65 -1.12
N GLY A 109 -14.24 18.72 0.17
CA GLY A 109 -13.43 17.69 0.84
C GLY A 109 -14.06 16.32 0.75
N TRP A 110 -15.38 16.23 0.92
CA TRP A 110 -16.11 14.97 0.76
C TRP A 110 -16.09 14.44 -0.68
N TYR A 111 -16.27 15.31 -1.69
CA TYR A 111 -16.19 14.90 -3.08
C TYR A 111 -14.80 14.37 -3.43
N VAL A 112 -13.74 15.06 -3.02
CA VAL A 112 -12.36 14.61 -3.26
C VAL A 112 -12.06 13.32 -2.50
N PHE A 113 -12.50 13.21 -1.25
CA PHE A 113 -12.35 11.98 -0.46
C PHE A 113 -12.96 10.78 -1.18
N LEU A 114 -14.23 10.86 -1.57
CA LEU A 114 -14.92 9.79 -2.26
C LEU A 114 -14.27 9.46 -3.60
N PHE A 115 -13.89 10.49 -4.36
CA PHE A 115 -13.24 10.31 -5.66
C PHE A 115 -11.92 9.53 -5.52
N VAL A 116 -11.04 9.95 -4.61
CA VAL A 116 -9.75 9.27 -4.40
C VAL A 116 -9.96 7.83 -3.92
N TRP A 117 -10.91 7.59 -3.02
CA TRP A 117 -11.21 6.25 -2.53
C TRP A 117 -11.77 5.32 -3.62
N ILE A 118 -12.64 5.82 -4.49
CA ILE A 118 -13.15 5.04 -5.64
C ILE A 118 -11.99 4.66 -6.56
N PHE A 119 -11.12 5.61 -6.92
CA PHE A 119 -9.97 5.32 -7.78
C PHE A 119 -8.98 4.35 -7.15
N ALA A 120 -8.74 4.46 -5.84
CA ALA A 120 -7.90 3.52 -5.12
C ALA A 120 -8.49 2.10 -5.12
N LEU A 121 -9.80 1.97 -4.84
CA LEU A 121 -10.49 0.68 -4.87
C LEU A 121 -10.48 0.07 -6.27
N VAL A 122 -10.74 0.85 -7.32
CA VAL A 122 -10.64 0.40 -8.71
C VAL A 122 -9.21 -0.06 -9.01
N GLY A 123 -8.18 0.70 -8.61
CA GLY A 123 -6.78 0.33 -8.78
C GLY A 123 -6.43 -1.01 -8.10
N VAL A 124 -6.87 -1.20 -6.85
CA VAL A 124 -6.69 -2.46 -6.11
C VAL A 124 -7.40 -3.62 -6.80
N VAL A 125 -8.66 -3.43 -7.18
CA VAL A 125 -9.46 -4.44 -7.89
C VAL A 125 -8.79 -4.85 -9.19
N LEU A 126 -8.46 -3.90 -10.06
CA LEU A 126 -7.77 -4.17 -11.33
C LEU A 126 -6.45 -4.91 -11.11
N LYS A 127 -5.66 -4.50 -10.11
CA LYS A 127 -4.40 -5.16 -9.77
C LYS A 127 -4.61 -6.62 -9.35
N LEU A 128 -5.59 -6.88 -8.49
CA LEU A 128 -5.91 -8.24 -8.03
C LEU A 128 -6.43 -9.13 -9.16
N PHE A 129 -7.31 -8.63 -10.03
CA PHE A 129 -7.89 -9.41 -11.13
C PHE A 129 -6.91 -9.66 -12.28
N LEU A 130 -6.14 -8.64 -12.71
CA LEU A 130 -5.21 -8.78 -13.83
C LEU A 130 -3.97 -9.62 -13.45
N GLN A 131 -3.44 -9.46 -12.25
CA GLN A 131 -2.25 -10.23 -11.82
C GLN A 131 -2.61 -11.60 -11.22
N GLY A 132 -3.82 -11.72 -10.68
CA GLY A 132 -4.43 -12.99 -10.26
C GLY A 132 -4.84 -13.88 -11.44
N SER A 133 -5.28 -13.34 -12.57
CA SER A 133 -5.62 -14.15 -13.76
C SER A 133 -4.40 -14.76 -14.46
N THR A 134 -3.20 -14.18 -14.31
CA THR A 134 -1.93 -14.81 -14.72
C THR A 134 -1.61 -16.07 -13.87
N ILE A 135 -2.49 -16.52 -12.96
CA ILE A 135 -2.41 -17.80 -12.26
C ILE A 135 -2.77 -18.98 -13.21
N ARG A 136 -3.37 -18.75 -14.39
CA ARG A 136 -3.82 -19.83 -15.30
C ARG A 136 -3.16 -19.89 -16.69
N PHE A 137 -2.01 -19.27 -16.91
CA PHE A 137 -1.22 -19.49 -18.14
C PHE A 137 0.22 -19.89 -17.80
N ARG A 138 0.39 -21.09 -17.22
CA ARG A 138 1.58 -21.90 -17.55
C ARG A 138 1.18 -22.78 -18.73
N PRO A 139 1.66 -22.53 -19.96
CA PRO A 139 1.73 -23.62 -20.91
C PRO A 139 2.63 -24.68 -20.26
N ARG A 140 2.05 -25.84 -20.00
CA ARG A 140 2.78 -27.04 -19.63
C ARG A 140 3.48 -27.51 -20.91
N CYS A 141 4.59 -26.86 -21.26
CA CYS A 141 5.49 -27.40 -22.28
C CYS A 141 6.32 -28.49 -21.61
N ILE A 142 5.84 -29.71 -21.84
CA ILE A 142 6.62 -30.94 -21.90
C ILE A 142 7.82 -30.65 -22.80
N TYR A 143 9.04 -30.77 -22.26
CA TYR A 143 10.12 -31.70 -22.63
C TYR A 143 11.28 -31.47 -21.67
#